data_AF-A0A443S6U5-F1
#
_entry.id   AF-A0A443S6U5-F1
#
_cell.length_a   1.000
_cell.length_b   1.000
_cell.length_c   1.000
_cell.angle_alpha   90.00
_cell.angle_beta   90.00
_cell.angle_gamma   90.00
#
_symmetry.space_group_name_H-M   'P 1'
#
loop_
_entity.id
_entity.type
_entity.pdbx_description
1 polymer ?
#
loop_
_entity_poly.entity_id
_entity_poly.type
_entity_poly.pdbx_seq_one_letter_code
_entity_poly.pdbx_strand_id
1 'polypeptide(L)' 'MDNILVIDSGNILEFDTLINLLNKNDSHFERMVLQLGDRCAVLIFEMAQITGIKE' A
#
# COMPACT_ATOMS: atom_id res chain seq x y z
N MET A 1 6.87 -12.31 -4.45
CA MET A 1 6.09 -11.09 -4.18
C MET A 1 6.87 -9.84 -4.54
N ASP A 2 6.20 -8.87 -5.15
CA ASP A 2 6.75 -7.55 -5.48
C ASP A 2 6.74 -6.63 -4.24
N ASN A 3 7.77 -5.80 -4.12
CA ASN A 3 7.89 -4.81 -3.05
C ASN A 3 7.69 -3.39 -3.59
N ILE A 4 7.20 -2.51 -2.73
CA ILE A 4 6.98 -1.09 -3.00
C ILE A 4 7.97 -0.29 -2.16
N LEU A 5 8.59 0.71 -2.80
CA LEU A 5 9.48 1.67 -2.15
C LEU A 5 8.77 3.04 -2.09
N VAL A 6 8.58 3.55 -0.88
CA VAL A 6 8.02 4.90 -0.65
C VAL A 6 9.15 5.84 -0.26
N ILE A 7 9.31 6.92 -1.01
CA ILE A 7 10.34 7.94 -0.80
C ILE A 7 9.67 9.29 -0.66
N ASP A 8 10.10 10.08 0.33
CA ASP A 8 9.76 11.49 0.45
C ASP A 8 11.04 12.30 0.68
N SER A 9 11.19 13.37 -0.10
CA SER A 9 12.28 14.34 0.07
C SER A 9 13.68 13.70 0.13
N GLY A 10 13.89 12.64 -0.65
CA GLY A 10 15.15 11.89 -0.72
C GLY A 10 15.36 10.85 0.39
N ASN A 11 14.42 10.71 1.32
CA ASN A 11 14.46 9.71 2.38
C ASN A 11 13.57 8.52 2.05
N ILE A 12 14.06 7.31 2.30
CA ILE A 12 13.23 6.10 2.25
C ILE A 12 12.36 6.09 3.50
N LEU A 13 11.05 6.15 3.30
CA LEU A 13 10.07 6.07 4.38
C LEU A 13 9.64 4.62 4.63
N GLU A 14 9.39 3.86 3.56
CA GLU A 14 8.87 2.49 3.64
C GLU A 14 9.40 1.63 2.49
N PHE A 15 9.67 0.35 2.78
CA PHE A 15 10.03 -0.65 1.78
C PHE A 15 9.52 -2.03 2.20
N ASP A 16 8.39 -2.46 1.62
CA ASP A 16 7.74 -3.74 1.94
C ASP A 16 6.76 -4.14 0.82
N THR A 17 6.10 -5.29 0.98
CA THR A 17 5.03 -5.76 0.10
C THR A 17 3.78 -4.88 0.21
N LEU A 18 2.98 -4.83 -0.87
CA LEU A 18 1.74 -4.05 -0.94
C LEU A 18 0.79 -4.33 0.23
N ILE A 19 0.60 -5.60 0.59
CA ILE A 19 -0.29 -6.01 1.68
C ILE A 19 0.21 -5.49 3.03
N ASN A 20 1.51 -5.63 3.31
CA ASN A 20 2.08 -5.17 4.56
C ASN A 20 1.94 -3.65 4.69
N LEU A 21 2.17 -2.91 3.61
CA LEU A 21 2.02 -1.46 3.60
C LEU A 21 0.57 -1.02 3.78
N LEU A 22 -0.40 -1.71 3.17
CA LEU A 22 -1.83 -1.38 3.30
C LEU A 22 -2.42 -1.76 4.67
N ASN A 23 -1.97 -2.86 5.27
CA ASN A 23 -2.50 -3.34 6.56
C ASN A 23 -1.82 -2.71 7.78
N LYS A 24 -0.68 -2.04 7.57
CA LYS A 24 0.02 -1.34 8.64
C LYS A 24 -0.73 -0.03 8.91
N ASN A 25 -1.45 0.00 10.03
CA ASN A 25 -2.06 1.21 10.54
C ASN A 25 -0.98 2.32 10.61
N ASP A 26 -1.28 3.47 10.02
CA ASP A 26 -0.39 4.63 9.98
C ASP A 26 0.83 4.48 9.04
N SER A 27 0.73 3.66 7.98
CA SER A 27 1.75 3.67 6.92
C SER A 27 1.59 4.89 6.02
N HIS A 28 2.71 5.40 5.50
CA HIS A 28 2.70 6.48 4.53
C HIS A 28 1.95 6.08 3.26
N PHE A 29 2.14 4.84 2.82
CA PHE A 29 1.45 4.29 1.67
C PHE A 29 -0.07 4.21 1.86
N GLU A 30 -0.53 3.72 3.01
CA GLU A 30 -1.96 3.59 3.35
C GLU A 30 -2.64 4.96 3.38
N ARG A 31 -2.03 5.94 4.04
CA ARG A 31 -2.51 7.33 4.05
C ARG A 31 -2.62 7.91 2.64
N MET A 32 -1.65 7.63 1.78
CA MET A 32 -1.63 8.10 0.40
C MET A 32 -2.77 7.46 -0.42
N VAL A 33 -3.06 6.18 -0.19
CA VAL A 33 -4.18 5.47 -0.82
C VAL A 33 -5.53 6.01 -0.34
N LEU A 34 -5.69 6.29 0.95
CA LEU A 34 -6.91 6.89 1.50
C LEU A 34 -7.23 8.27 0.90
N GLN A 35 -6.21 9.03 0.50
CA GLN A 35 -6.37 10.34 -0.15
C GLN A 35 -6.91 10.26 -1.59
N LEU A 36 -6.86 9.09 -2.25
CA LEU A 36 -7.39 8.89 -3.60
C LEU A 36 -8.93 8.87 -3.65
N GLY A 37 -9.58 8.87 -2.49
CA GLY A 37 -11.03 8.80 -2.33
C GLY A 37 -11.56 7.36 -2.31
N ASP A 38 -12.75 7.19 -1.73
CA ASP A 38 -13.30 5.88 -1.31
C ASP A 38 -13.28 4.81 -2.41
N ARG A 39 -13.62 5.17 -3.66
CA ARG A 39 -13.70 4.21 -4.77
C ARG A 39 -12.33 3.66 -5.17
N CYS A 40 -11.31 4.52 -5.19
CA CYS A 40 -9.95 4.11 -5.57
C CYS A 40 -9.27 3.36 -4.43
N ALA A 41 -9.49 3.79 -3.18
CA ALA A 41 -8.97 3.10 -2.01
C ALA A 41 -9.50 1.65 -1.95
N VAL A 42 -10.82 1.45 -2.03
CA VAL A 42 -11.44 0.11 -1.99
C VAL A 42 -10.89 -0.80 -3.09
N LEU A 43 -10.78 -0.31 -4.32
CA LEU A 43 -10.25 -1.10 -5.45
C LEU A 43 -8.81 -1.60 -5.16
N ILE A 44 -7.95 -0.73 -4.62
CA ILE A 44 -6.57 -1.08 -4.30
C ILE A 44 -6.50 -2.11 -3.16
N PHE A 45 -7.34 -1.96 -2.13
CA PHE A 45 -7.44 -2.96 -1.05
C PHE A 45 -7.92 -4.32 -1.57
N GLU A 46 -8.94 -4.35 -2.43
CA GLU A 46 -9.45 -5.58 -3.03
C GLU A 46 -8.40 -6.26 -3.93
N MET A 47 -7.70 -5.49 -4.77
CA MET A 47 -6.65 -6.02 -5.65
C MET A 47 -5.46 -6.56 -4.86
N ALA A 48 -5.08 -5.91 -3.76
CA ALA A 48 -4.02 -6.38 -2.88
C ALA A 48 -4.37 -7.73 -2.25
N GLN A 49 -5.61 -7.92 -1.78
CA GLN A 49 -6.06 -9.19 -1.22
C GLN A 49 -6.10 -10.31 -2.27
N ILE A 50 -6.60 -10.03 -3.48
CA ILE A 50 -6.64 -11.03 -4.57
C ILE A 50 -5.23 -11.49 -4.98
N THR A 51 -4.27 -10.56 -4.99
CA THR A 51 -2.89 -10.87 -5.39
C THR A 51 -2.08 -11.55 -4.30
N GLY A 52 -2.38 -11.33 -3.01
CA GLY A 52 -1.71 -12.04 -1.91
C GLY A 52 -2.33 -13.37 -1.47
N ILE A 53 -3.52 -13.74 -1.95
CA ILE A 53 -4.12 -15.06 -1.71
C ILE A 53 -3.56 -16.13 -2.69
N LYS A 54 -2.78 -15.73 -3.70
CA LYS A 54 -2.31 -16.63 -4.76
C LYS A 54 -1.06 -17.46 -4.46
N GLU A 55 -0.52 -17.46 -3.24
CA GLU A 55 0.60 -18.33 -2.83
C GLU A 55 0.33 -19.05 -1.51
#